data_AF-A0A661LG17-F1
#
_entry.id   AF-A0A661LG17-F1
#
_cell.length_a   1.000
_cell.length_b   1.000
_cell.length_c   1.000
_cell.angle_alpha   90.00
_cell.angle_beta   90.00
_cell.angle_gamma   90.00
#
_symmetry.space_group_name_H-M   'P 1'
#
loop_
_entity.id
_entity.type
_entity.pdbx_description
1 polymer ?
#
loop_
_entity_poly.entity_id
_entity_poly.type
_entity_poly.pdbx_seq_one_letter_code
_entity_poly.pdbx_strand_id
1 'polypeptide(L)'
;MSMNNKMMNKDWARKCTLAMVLLIGAVTLLTFSGGRWALAQGEHWTTPVVISVSPGVSWFPDLAVDEFGSVHVVWCQTTMLENGDLQEQVNYTRWDGENWAEPNDIVPPSADIVRNAIATDLAGNVHLIFGGSVYGNFAMYHQQAPLDEAWSAAAWSAPHRINQGISYMGDIAVDSRGVIHVIYDDTLHYASEDRPAMADIFYRRSADGGRTWSAPVNLYPEPLTGSARPYMEIDSKDVIHVTWDEGWDRLSGATSDTRYGVYTSSLDGGETWTSPVVIDYPDATVVQLTVGSNGQGDVILVWRATSHDELFYQHSTDGGHSWGEPSAIPQVFARPWAIPFDMYDMAADSAGHIHLLVVGRESQEENALLGVYHLLWDGDAWSIPTKIFASEGLYPEYPKIVVHEGNQIHAAWFTREGNVWEQDTNREIWYSSSQSSAPHQPVTPLPTSTPQPPTVTPSPIPTATPYPTLALKDTGLPGGLYTESDDVFQLVVALSPVILVILVIALVKTSRLGRLWR
;
A
#
# COMPACT_ATOMS: atom_id res chain seq x y z
N MET A 1 75.27 -35.04 59.00
CA MET A 1 74.49 -35.36 57.79
C MET A 1 73.52 -34.21 57.54
N SER A 2 73.96 -33.23 56.75
CA SER A 2 73.19 -32.05 56.34
C SER A 2 73.23 -32.02 54.83
N MET A 3 72.08 -32.21 54.19
CA MET A 3 71.72 -31.74 52.84
C MET A 3 70.45 -32.46 52.42
N ASN A 4 69.31 -31.76 52.45
CA ASN A 4 68.22 -31.83 51.46
C ASN A 4 66.93 -31.18 52.00
N ASN A 5 66.91 -29.84 52.07
CA ASN A 5 65.63 -29.15 52.24
C ASN A 5 65.53 -27.78 51.54
N LYS A 6 66.48 -27.45 50.65
CA LYS A 6 66.50 -26.14 49.95
C LYS A 6 66.09 -26.18 48.47
N MET A 7 65.89 -27.36 47.87
CA MET A 7 65.49 -27.45 46.45
C MET A 7 63.98 -27.57 46.20
N MET A 8 63.18 -27.99 47.18
CA MET A 8 61.74 -28.24 46.96
C MET A 8 60.87 -26.98 47.00
N ASN A 9 61.40 -25.85 47.48
CA ASN A 9 60.60 -24.62 47.69
C ASN A 9 60.63 -23.65 46.49
N LYS A 10 61.65 -23.74 45.61
CA LYS A 10 61.76 -22.85 44.44
C LYS A 10 60.87 -23.27 43.27
N ASP A 11 60.68 -24.57 43.07
CA ASP A 11 59.82 -25.08 41.99
C ASP A 11 58.34 -24.97 42.34
N TRP A 12 57.98 -25.12 43.62
CA TRP A 12 56.61 -24.86 44.06
C TRP A 12 56.26 -23.37 43.98
N ALA A 13 57.16 -22.49 44.44
CA ALA A 13 56.98 -21.05 44.29
C ALA A 13 56.86 -20.64 42.81
N ARG A 14 57.71 -21.16 41.91
CA ARG A 14 57.63 -20.87 40.46
C ARG A 14 56.33 -21.37 39.83
N LYS A 15 55.84 -22.56 40.21
CA LYS A 15 54.56 -23.10 39.73
C LYS A 15 53.37 -22.28 40.25
N CYS A 16 53.42 -21.82 41.50
CA CYS A 16 52.41 -20.91 42.05
C CYS A 16 52.44 -19.52 41.39
N THR A 17 53.62 -18.97 41.08
CA THR A 17 53.73 -17.68 40.36
C THR A 17 53.23 -17.81 38.92
N LEU A 18 53.54 -18.91 38.23
CA LEU A 18 53.06 -19.15 36.86
C LEU A 18 51.54 -19.36 36.82
N ALA A 19 50.99 -20.09 37.81
CA ALA A 19 49.54 -20.27 37.96
C ALA A 19 48.84 -18.95 38.27
N MET A 20 49.44 -18.08 39.09
CA MET A 20 48.88 -16.77 39.44
C MET A 20 48.95 -15.79 38.25
N VAL A 21 50.01 -15.83 37.44
CA VAL A 21 50.12 -15.03 36.21
C VAL A 21 49.15 -15.51 35.13
N LEU A 22 48.92 -16.83 35.00
CA LEU A 22 47.91 -17.39 34.11
C LEU A 22 46.49 -17.08 34.59
N LEU A 23 46.23 -17.06 35.90
CA LEU A 23 44.94 -16.68 36.48
C LEU A 23 44.67 -15.18 36.31
N ILE A 24 45.66 -14.33 36.53
CA ILE A 24 45.56 -12.88 36.29
C ILE A 24 45.39 -12.61 34.78
N GLY A 25 46.09 -13.34 33.92
CA GLY A 25 45.94 -13.27 32.46
C GLY A 25 44.57 -13.74 31.96
N ALA A 26 44.00 -14.79 32.56
CA ALA A 26 42.65 -15.26 32.25
C ALA A 26 41.58 -14.30 32.77
N VAL A 27 41.78 -13.68 33.94
CA VAL A 27 40.89 -12.63 34.47
C VAL A 27 41.01 -11.34 33.65
N THR A 28 42.20 -10.96 33.15
CA THR A 28 42.32 -9.80 32.26
C THR A 28 41.76 -10.06 30.86
N LEU A 29 41.89 -11.28 30.33
CA LEU A 29 41.22 -11.69 29.09
C LEU A 29 39.68 -11.76 29.25
N LEU A 30 39.17 -12.14 30.42
CA LEU A 30 37.73 -12.09 30.74
C LEU A 30 37.22 -10.66 30.98
N THR A 31 38.06 -9.73 31.44
CA THR A 31 37.69 -8.29 31.53
C THR A 31 37.79 -7.55 30.19
N PHE A 32 38.49 -8.10 29.19
CA PHE A 32 38.58 -7.55 27.83
C PHE A 32 37.73 -8.32 26.80
N SER A 33 37.15 -9.47 27.18
CA SER A 33 36.05 -10.13 26.47
C SER A 33 34.68 -9.78 27.07
N GLY A 34 34.62 -8.77 27.94
CA GLY A 34 33.37 -8.05 28.17
C GLY A 34 32.98 -7.45 26.84
N GLY A 35 32.06 -8.12 26.14
CA GLY A 35 31.40 -7.56 24.98
C GLY A 35 31.09 -6.12 25.30
N ARG A 36 31.46 -5.22 24.39
CA ARG A 36 30.88 -3.88 24.41
C ARG A 36 29.39 -4.08 24.18
N TRP A 37 28.67 -4.39 25.25
CA TRP A 37 27.32 -3.91 25.43
C TRP A 37 27.51 -2.39 25.51
N ALA A 38 27.70 -1.76 24.34
CA ALA A 38 27.02 -0.51 24.16
C ALA A 38 25.58 -0.86 24.49
N LEU A 39 25.10 -0.39 25.63
CA LEU A 39 23.67 -0.21 25.78
C LEU A 39 23.32 0.66 24.58
N ALA A 40 22.84 0.04 23.49
CA ALA A 40 22.08 0.75 22.50
C ALA A 40 21.08 1.54 23.34
N GLN A 41 21.07 2.87 23.17
CA GLN A 41 19.92 3.63 23.65
C GLN A 41 18.73 2.88 23.06
N GLY A 42 17.92 2.27 23.92
CA GLY A 42 16.79 1.48 23.46
C GLY A 42 15.97 2.38 22.55
N GLU A 43 15.45 1.83 21.45
CA GLU A 43 14.54 2.57 20.59
C GLU A 43 13.37 3.04 21.46
N HIS A 44 13.31 4.35 21.69
CA HIS A 44 12.35 4.97 22.58
C HIS A 44 11.18 5.46 21.74
N TRP A 45 10.08 4.71 21.79
CA TRP A 45 8.81 5.14 21.21
C TRP A 45 8.29 6.40 21.91
N THR A 46 7.76 7.33 21.11
CA THR A 46 7.07 8.51 21.62
C THR A 46 5.76 8.10 22.31
N THR A 47 5.29 8.91 23.27
CA THR A 47 4.00 8.66 23.91
C THR A 47 2.91 8.61 22.84
N PRO A 48 2.11 7.51 22.76
CA PRO A 48 1.04 7.40 21.79
C PRO A 48 0.04 8.55 21.90
N VAL A 49 -0.38 9.08 20.74
CA VAL A 49 -1.36 10.16 20.63
C VAL A 49 -2.55 9.72 19.78
N VAL A 50 -3.75 10.16 20.14
CA VAL A 50 -4.95 9.99 19.31
C VAL A 50 -4.94 11.04 18.21
N ILE A 51 -5.11 10.61 16.97
CA ILE A 51 -5.10 11.49 15.78
C ILE A 51 -6.46 11.55 15.06
N SER A 52 -7.40 10.67 15.41
CA SER A 52 -8.78 10.75 14.95
C SER A 52 -9.62 11.70 15.80
N VAL A 53 -10.75 12.14 15.26
CA VAL A 53 -11.78 12.83 16.06
C VAL A 53 -12.37 11.86 17.09
N SER A 54 -12.41 12.26 18.36
CA SER A 54 -12.97 11.47 19.46
C SER A 54 -14.08 12.24 20.20
N PRO A 55 -15.20 11.58 20.57
CA PRO A 55 -15.53 10.20 20.27
C PRO A 55 -15.86 9.99 18.77
N GLY A 56 -15.56 8.81 18.24
CA GLY A 56 -15.74 8.46 16.84
C GLY A 56 -15.72 6.95 16.61
N VAL A 57 -16.03 6.49 15.40
CA VAL A 57 -15.95 5.08 15.04
C VAL A 57 -14.94 4.92 13.90
N SER A 58 -13.65 5.15 14.23
CA SER A 58 -12.53 5.11 13.29
C SER A 58 -11.86 3.74 13.24
N TRP A 59 -11.60 3.24 12.03
CA TRP A 59 -11.11 1.88 11.79
C TRP A 59 -10.04 1.82 10.70
N PHE A 60 -9.24 0.75 10.74
CA PHE A 60 -8.34 0.33 9.66
C PHE A 60 -7.43 1.47 9.18
N PRO A 61 -6.58 2.01 10.07
CA PRO A 61 -5.65 3.03 9.67
C PRO A 61 -4.64 2.46 8.69
N ASP A 62 -4.13 3.32 7.83
CA ASP A 62 -2.93 3.08 7.05
C ASP A 62 -2.12 4.37 6.92
N LEU A 63 -0.80 4.24 6.78
CA LEU A 63 0.09 5.40 6.75
C LEU A 63 1.17 5.28 5.67
N ALA A 64 1.56 6.42 5.12
CA ALA A 64 2.70 6.57 4.23
C ALA A 64 3.50 7.83 4.62
N VAL A 65 4.79 7.84 4.33
CA VAL A 65 5.66 9.00 4.58
C VAL A 65 6.16 9.53 3.24
N ASP A 66 5.97 10.82 2.99
CA ASP A 66 6.42 11.45 1.76
C ASP A 66 7.93 11.74 1.76
N GLU A 67 8.48 12.14 0.61
CA GLU A 67 9.90 12.45 0.44
C GLU A 67 10.38 13.66 1.26
N PHE A 68 9.47 14.39 1.91
CA PHE A 68 9.76 15.54 2.78
C PHE A 68 9.67 15.16 4.27
N GLY A 69 9.38 13.91 4.62
CA GLY A 69 9.22 13.43 5.99
C GLY A 69 7.84 13.67 6.58
N SER A 70 6.85 14.07 5.77
CA SER A 70 5.48 14.26 6.23
C SER A 70 4.78 12.91 6.32
N VAL A 71 4.08 12.68 7.43
CA VAL A 71 3.33 11.42 7.63
C VAL A 71 1.89 11.65 7.22
N HIS A 72 1.41 10.86 6.26
CA HIS A 72 0.04 10.84 5.78
C HIS A 72 -0.66 9.64 6.41
N VAL A 73 -1.79 9.87 7.08
CA VAL A 73 -2.58 8.79 7.70
C VAL A 73 -4.01 8.85 7.20
N VAL A 74 -4.54 7.70 6.79
CA VAL A 74 -5.94 7.52 6.40
C VAL A 74 -6.62 6.47 7.26
N TRP A 75 -7.94 6.58 7.43
CA TRP A 75 -8.75 5.57 8.10
C TRP A 75 -10.21 5.64 7.62
N CYS A 76 -10.91 4.51 7.76
CA CYS A 76 -12.35 4.46 7.56
C CYS A 76 -13.06 4.98 8.81
N GLN A 77 -14.08 5.82 8.65
CA GLN A 77 -14.95 6.26 9.74
C GLN A 77 -16.38 5.85 9.44
N THR A 78 -17.02 5.21 10.42
CA THR A 78 -18.43 4.86 10.35
C THR A 78 -19.27 5.88 11.11
N THR A 79 -20.35 6.35 10.49
CA THR A 79 -21.38 7.17 11.10
C THR A 79 -22.71 6.44 11.03
N MET A 80 -23.34 6.23 12.18
CA MET A 80 -24.71 5.70 12.24
C MET A 80 -25.71 6.85 12.08
N LEU A 81 -26.56 6.77 11.06
CA LEU A 81 -27.59 7.75 10.79
C LEU A 81 -28.84 7.52 11.67
N GLU A 82 -29.69 8.54 11.80
CA GLU A 82 -30.94 8.47 12.57
C GLU A 82 -31.90 7.37 12.07
N ASN A 83 -31.84 7.02 10.79
CA ASN A 83 -32.66 5.97 10.19
C ASN A 83 -32.10 4.56 10.41
N GLY A 84 -30.95 4.43 11.07
CA GLY A 84 -30.25 3.16 11.32
C GLY A 84 -29.31 2.72 10.21
N ASP A 85 -29.21 3.46 9.10
CA ASP A 85 -28.24 3.18 8.06
C ASP A 85 -26.83 3.59 8.52
N LEU A 86 -25.82 2.90 7.98
CA LEU A 86 -24.44 3.28 8.15
C LEU A 86 -23.99 4.12 6.94
N GLN A 87 -23.19 5.14 7.22
CA GLN A 87 -22.38 5.81 6.23
C GLN A 87 -20.92 5.68 6.61
N GLU A 88 -20.10 5.36 5.62
CA GLU A 88 -18.67 5.28 5.79
C GLU A 88 -17.96 6.30 4.90
N GLN A 89 -16.80 6.75 5.35
CA GLN A 89 -15.95 7.72 4.65
C GLN A 89 -14.49 7.36 4.88
N VAL A 90 -13.59 7.84 4.02
CA VAL A 90 -12.15 7.82 4.30
C VAL A 90 -11.76 9.19 4.83
N ASN A 91 -11.27 9.22 6.07
CA ASN A 91 -10.66 10.39 6.67
C ASN A 91 -9.15 10.38 6.46
N TYR A 92 -8.57 11.57 6.58
CA TYR A 92 -7.15 11.83 6.36
C TYR A 92 -6.65 12.87 7.36
N THR A 93 -5.44 12.67 7.87
CA THR A 93 -4.63 13.72 8.50
C THR A 93 -3.17 13.63 8.05
N ARG A 94 -2.42 14.71 8.25
CA ARG A 94 -1.00 14.82 7.93
C ARG A 94 -0.22 15.41 9.10
N TRP A 95 0.93 14.83 9.41
CA TRP A 95 1.94 15.42 10.29
C TRP A 95 3.01 16.08 9.44
N ASP A 96 3.34 17.34 9.74
CA ASP A 96 4.27 18.16 8.96
C ASP A 96 5.70 18.23 9.53
N GLY A 97 6.02 17.39 10.53
CA GLY A 97 7.26 17.48 11.29
C GLY A 97 7.07 18.10 12.68
N GLU A 98 5.99 18.86 12.88
CA GLU A 98 5.72 19.56 14.14
C GLU A 98 4.31 19.30 14.65
N ASN A 99 3.30 19.40 13.79
CA ASN A 99 1.88 19.35 14.16
C ASN A 99 1.09 18.42 13.24
N TRP A 100 0.05 17.81 13.81
CA TRP A 100 -1.00 17.15 13.04
C TRP A 100 -1.98 18.19 12.50
N ALA A 101 -2.37 18.05 11.24
CA ALA A 101 -3.51 18.76 10.68
C ALA A 101 -4.82 18.25 11.30
N GLU A 102 -5.85 19.11 11.33
CA GLU A 102 -7.19 18.66 11.67
C GLU A 102 -7.65 17.59 10.67
N PRO A 103 -8.23 16.47 11.14
CA PRO A 103 -8.75 15.43 10.25
C PRO A 103 -9.80 15.96 9.27
N ASN A 104 -9.73 15.51 8.01
CA ASN A 104 -10.70 15.85 6.97
C ASN A 104 -11.15 14.59 6.22
N ASP A 105 -12.41 14.55 5.77
CA ASP A 105 -12.88 13.49 4.89
C ASP A 105 -12.40 13.73 3.45
N ILE A 106 -11.72 12.75 2.87
CA ILE A 106 -11.17 12.82 1.50
C ILE A 106 -11.96 11.95 0.52
N VAL A 107 -12.64 10.92 1.04
CA VAL A 107 -13.70 10.20 0.32
C VAL A 107 -15.01 10.47 1.06
N PRO A 108 -15.98 11.15 0.43
CA PRO A 108 -17.18 11.59 1.11
C PRO A 108 -18.06 10.42 1.57
N PRO A 109 -18.92 10.63 2.57
CA PRO A 109 -19.79 9.59 3.12
C PRO A 109 -20.61 8.87 2.05
N SER A 110 -20.46 7.54 1.98
CA SER A 110 -21.26 6.67 1.13
C SER A 110 -21.36 5.27 1.74
N ALA A 111 -22.17 4.41 1.13
CA ALA A 111 -22.32 3.05 1.61
C ALA A 111 -21.06 2.21 1.33
N ASP A 112 -20.69 1.38 2.31
CA ASP A 112 -19.69 0.31 2.22
C ASP A 112 -18.25 0.80 2.03
N ILE A 113 -17.90 2.06 2.36
CA ILE A 113 -16.50 2.49 2.31
C ILE A 113 -15.70 1.76 3.39
N VAL A 114 -14.76 0.91 2.99
CA VAL A 114 -13.97 0.07 3.91
C VAL A 114 -12.58 -0.22 3.36
N ARG A 115 -11.65 -0.61 4.25
CA ARG A 115 -10.33 -1.16 3.91
C ARG A 115 -9.57 -0.27 2.92
N ASN A 116 -9.15 0.88 3.43
CA ASN A 116 -8.26 1.80 2.74
C ASN A 116 -6.80 1.36 2.86
N ALA A 117 -5.99 1.71 1.87
CA ALA A 117 -4.54 1.69 1.94
C ALA A 117 -3.95 2.89 1.16
N ILE A 118 -2.80 3.39 1.59
CA ILE A 118 -2.18 4.62 1.09
C ILE A 118 -0.71 4.41 0.75
N ALA A 119 -0.24 5.04 -0.33
CA ALA A 119 1.18 5.10 -0.66
C ALA A 119 1.53 6.48 -1.26
N THR A 120 2.78 6.89 -1.14
CA THR A 120 3.31 8.12 -1.75
C THR A 120 4.27 7.79 -2.88
N ASP A 121 4.34 8.64 -3.90
CA ASP A 121 5.31 8.53 -4.98
C ASP A 121 6.31 9.70 -4.96
N LEU A 122 7.49 9.50 -5.55
CA LEU A 122 8.50 10.57 -5.68
C LEU A 122 8.11 11.66 -6.69
N ALA A 123 7.00 11.50 -7.40
CA ALA A 123 6.44 12.49 -8.31
C ALA A 123 5.54 13.51 -7.59
N GLY A 124 5.39 13.36 -6.26
CA GLY A 124 4.66 14.28 -5.41
C GLY A 124 3.17 13.97 -5.29
N ASN A 125 2.78 12.70 -5.39
CA ASN A 125 1.38 12.28 -5.24
C ASN A 125 1.19 11.34 -4.05
N VAL A 126 0.00 11.43 -3.46
CA VAL A 126 -0.59 10.40 -2.61
C VAL A 126 -1.51 9.54 -3.46
N HIS A 127 -1.38 8.23 -3.33
CA HIS A 127 -2.30 7.23 -3.90
C HIS A 127 -3.11 6.59 -2.79
N LEU A 128 -4.40 6.45 -3.02
CA LEU A 128 -5.35 5.79 -2.12
C LEU A 128 -6.03 4.67 -2.87
N ILE A 129 -6.15 3.50 -2.24
CA ILE A 129 -7.16 2.52 -2.59
C ILE A 129 -8.19 2.39 -1.48
N PHE A 130 -9.43 2.05 -1.83
CA PHE A 130 -10.49 1.73 -0.88
C PHE A 130 -11.56 0.86 -1.53
N GLY A 131 -12.18 -0.03 -0.73
CA GLY A 131 -13.41 -0.72 -1.07
C GLY A 131 -14.60 0.22 -0.92
N GLY A 132 -15.59 0.17 -1.82
CA GLY A 132 -16.81 0.97 -1.68
C GLY A 132 -17.90 0.66 -2.71
N SER A 133 -19.11 1.16 -2.50
CA SER A 133 -20.24 1.03 -3.43
C SER A 133 -20.46 2.29 -4.28
N VAL A 134 -19.38 3.00 -4.65
CA VAL A 134 -19.39 4.33 -5.29
C VAL A 134 -20.28 4.41 -6.54
N TYR A 135 -20.24 3.38 -7.41
CA TYR A 135 -21.06 3.30 -8.62
C TYR A 135 -22.14 2.20 -8.53
N GLY A 136 -22.62 1.91 -7.32
CA GLY A 136 -23.73 1.00 -7.05
C GLY A 136 -23.36 -0.47 -6.80
N ASN A 137 -22.12 -0.87 -7.10
CA ASN A 137 -21.60 -2.20 -6.76
C ASN A 137 -20.35 -2.06 -5.89
N PHE A 138 -20.25 -2.92 -4.88
CA PHE A 138 -19.09 -2.99 -4.01
C PHE A 138 -17.84 -3.46 -4.79
N ALA A 139 -16.82 -2.62 -4.84
CA ALA A 139 -15.64 -2.77 -5.68
C ALA A 139 -14.43 -2.02 -5.09
N MET A 140 -13.26 -2.24 -5.67
CA MET A 140 -12.03 -1.54 -5.30
C MET A 140 -11.81 -0.32 -6.21
N TYR A 141 -11.53 0.82 -5.60
CA TYR A 141 -11.28 2.09 -6.29
C TYR A 141 -9.90 2.62 -5.96
N HIS A 142 -9.28 3.27 -6.93
CA HIS A 142 -8.08 4.08 -6.78
C HIS A 142 -8.41 5.57 -6.91
N GLN A 143 -7.76 6.40 -6.10
CA GLN A 143 -7.71 7.84 -6.26
C GLN A 143 -6.29 8.36 -6.00
N GLN A 144 -6.01 9.57 -6.46
CA GLN A 144 -4.76 10.25 -6.16
C GLN A 144 -4.95 11.76 -5.97
N ALA A 145 -4.05 12.37 -5.22
CA ALA A 145 -3.95 13.82 -5.04
C ALA A 145 -2.48 14.25 -4.94
N PRO A 146 -2.12 15.49 -5.34
CA PRO A 146 -0.81 16.06 -5.00
C PRO A 146 -0.58 16.11 -3.48
N LEU A 147 0.65 15.85 -3.03
CA LEU A 147 1.02 15.79 -1.59
C LEU A 147 0.58 17.03 -0.80
N ASP A 148 0.78 18.22 -1.36
CA ASP A 148 0.50 19.51 -0.74
C ASP A 148 -1.00 19.87 -0.73
N GLU A 149 -1.80 19.19 -1.55
CA GLU A 149 -3.24 19.39 -1.66
C GLU A 149 -4.06 18.22 -1.11
N ALA A 150 -3.43 17.10 -0.72
CA ALA A 150 -4.08 15.87 -0.28
C ALA A 150 -5.02 16.05 0.93
N TRP A 151 -4.86 17.12 1.71
CA TRP A 151 -5.78 17.48 2.80
C TRP A 151 -7.18 17.87 2.32
N SER A 152 -7.33 18.28 1.06
CA SER A 152 -8.60 18.74 0.48
C SER A 152 -9.26 17.64 -0.34
N ALA A 153 -10.49 17.26 0.00
CA ALA A 153 -11.28 16.29 -0.78
C ALA A 153 -11.40 16.67 -2.27
N ALA A 154 -11.39 17.97 -2.58
CA ALA A 154 -11.50 18.47 -3.96
C ALA A 154 -10.23 18.27 -4.80
N ALA A 155 -9.09 18.00 -4.17
CA ALA A 155 -7.83 17.73 -4.86
C ALA A 155 -7.72 16.28 -5.34
N TRP A 156 -8.51 15.38 -4.76
CA TRP A 156 -8.50 13.96 -5.12
C TRP A 156 -9.20 13.74 -6.47
N SER A 157 -8.56 12.92 -7.32
CA SER A 157 -9.15 12.50 -8.59
C SER A 157 -10.48 11.78 -8.39
N ALA A 158 -11.34 11.74 -9.39
CA ALA A 158 -12.55 10.91 -9.32
C ALA A 158 -12.18 9.41 -9.06
N PRO A 159 -12.99 8.65 -8.30
CA PRO A 159 -12.74 7.23 -8.04
C PRO A 159 -12.60 6.41 -9.33
N HIS A 160 -11.44 5.79 -9.53
CA HIS A 160 -11.18 4.90 -10.66
C HIS A 160 -11.34 3.45 -10.21
N ARG A 161 -12.35 2.74 -10.71
CA ARG A 161 -12.53 1.31 -10.36
C ARG A 161 -11.38 0.48 -10.96
N ILE A 162 -10.66 -0.29 -10.13
CA ILE A 162 -9.48 -1.06 -10.54
C ILE A 162 -9.69 -2.57 -10.61
N ASN A 163 -10.88 -3.06 -10.28
CA ASN A 163 -11.20 -4.49 -10.29
C ASN A 163 -12.47 -4.80 -11.08
N GLN A 164 -12.78 -6.08 -11.31
CA GLN A 164 -13.95 -6.51 -12.09
C GLN A 164 -15.07 -7.10 -11.25
N GLY A 165 -14.75 -7.87 -10.19
CA GLY A 165 -15.74 -8.45 -9.31
C GLY A 165 -15.94 -7.62 -8.04
N ILE A 166 -16.19 -8.32 -6.95
CA ILE A 166 -16.35 -7.75 -5.60
C ILE A 166 -15.04 -7.95 -4.85
N SER A 167 -14.57 -6.90 -4.18
CA SER A 167 -13.31 -6.87 -3.43
C SER A 167 -13.55 -6.21 -2.08
N TYR A 168 -12.92 -6.70 -1.03
CA TYR A 168 -13.03 -6.20 0.34
C TYR A 168 -11.70 -5.72 0.90
N MET A 169 -10.58 -6.42 0.66
CA MET A 169 -9.25 -6.03 1.14
C MET A 169 -8.30 -5.83 -0.03
N GLY A 170 -7.38 -4.89 0.14
CA GLY A 170 -6.26 -4.70 -0.76
C GLY A 170 -5.13 -3.95 -0.09
N ASP A 171 -4.00 -3.92 -0.79
CA ASP A 171 -2.79 -3.25 -0.35
C ASP A 171 -2.14 -2.53 -1.55
N ILE A 172 -1.45 -1.42 -1.27
CA ILE A 172 -0.83 -0.56 -2.29
C ILE A 172 0.59 -0.19 -1.89
N ALA A 173 1.51 -0.26 -2.85
CA ALA A 173 2.88 0.21 -2.67
C ALA A 173 3.41 0.79 -3.98
N VAL A 174 4.45 1.61 -3.89
CA VAL A 174 5.11 2.25 -5.03
C VAL A 174 6.57 1.81 -5.04
N ASP A 175 7.06 1.31 -6.18
CA ASP A 175 8.47 0.91 -6.33
C ASP A 175 9.38 2.14 -6.56
N SER A 176 10.70 1.93 -6.54
CA SER A 176 11.68 3.01 -6.73
C SER A 176 11.62 3.70 -8.10
N ARG A 177 10.92 3.10 -9.07
CA ARG A 177 10.69 3.63 -10.42
C ARG A 177 9.37 4.41 -10.54
N GLY A 178 8.61 4.52 -9.46
CA GLY A 178 7.30 5.18 -9.43
C GLY A 178 6.18 4.32 -10.03
N VAL A 179 6.37 3.00 -10.14
CA VAL A 179 5.31 2.09 -10.55
C VAL A 179 4.45 1.78 -9.33
N ILE A 180 3.14 1.98 -9.47
CA ILE A 180 2.16 1.66 -8.44
C ILE A 180 1.80 0.18 -8.56
N HIS A 181 1.85 -0.52 -7.44
CA HIS A 181 1.49 -1.92 -7.30
C HIS A 181 0.27 -2.04 -6.41
N VAL A 182 -0.71 -2.85 -6.81
CA VAL A 182 -1.88 -3.13 -6.00
C VAL A 182 -2.16 -4.62 -6.00
N ILE A 183 -2.36 -5.16 -4.80
CA ILE A 183 -2.94 -6.49 -4.60
C ILE A 183 -4.30 -6.38 -3.93
N TYR A 184 -5.22 -7.29 -4.24
CA TYR A 184 -6.57 -7.26 -3.69
C TYR A 184 -7.23 -8.62 -3.78
N ASP A 185 -8.16 -8.90 -2.87
CA ASP A 185 -9.07 -10.03 -3.00
C ASP A 185 -10.17 -9.73 -4.04
N ASP A 186 -10.53 -10.70 -4.88
CA ASP A 186 -11.63 -10.51 -5.85
C ASP A 186 -12.36 -11.83 -6.14
N THR A 187 -13.68 -11.77 -6.19
CA THR A 187 -14.56 -12.87 -6.64
C THR A 187 -14.70 -12.94 -8.15
N LEU A 188 -13.63 -12.67 -8.89
CA LEU A 188 -13.62 -12.58 -10.36
C LEU A 188 -14.36 -13.80 -10.94
N HIS A 189 -15.37 -13.56 -11.79
CA HIS A 189 -16.49 -14.47 -12.03
C HIS A 189 -16.10 -15.87 -12.57
N TYR A 190 -15.71 -16.77 -11.68
CA TYR A 190 -15.59 -18.22 -11.93
C TYR A 190 -16.82 -19.00 -11.46
N ALA A 191 -17.90 -18.30 -11.07
CA ALA A 191 -19.15 -18.96 -10.72
C ALA A 191 -19.68 -19.78 -11.91
N SER A 192 -19.80 -21.08 -11.71
CA SER A 192 -20.51 -21.99 -12.60
C SER A 192 -21.56 -22.76 -11.79
N GLU A 193 -22.50 -23.43 -12.45
CA GLU A 193 -23.50 -24.26 -11.75
C GLU A 193 -22.85 -25.30 -10.80
N ASP A 194 -21.61 -25.71 -11.11
CA ASP A 194 -20.85 -26.71 -10.35
C ASP A 194 -19.79 -26.11 -9.41
N ARG A 195 -19.55 -24.80 -9.43
CA ARG A 195 -18.51 -24.14 -8.61
C ARG A 195 -18.95 -22.75 -8.13
N PRO A 196 -19.10 -22.52 -6.81
CA PRO A 196 -19.36 -21.17 -6.31
C PRO A 196 -18.18 -20.25 -6.65
N ALA A 197 -18.45 -18.97 -6.93
CA ALA A 197 -17.36 -17.98 -7.00
C ALA A 197 -16.69 -17.92 -5.63
N MET A 198 -15.37 -18.00 -5.62
CA MET A 198 -14.55 -17.81 -4.42
C MET A 198 -13.60 -16.64 -4.66
N ALA A 199 -13.22 -15.95 -3.59
CA ALA A 199 -12.23 -14.90 -3.65
C ALA A 199 -10.83 -15.50 -3.86
N ASP A 200 -10.05 -14.90 -4.76
CA ASP A 200 -8.61 -15.15 -4.93
C ASP A 200 -7.85 -13.82 -4.82
N ILE A 201 -6.52 -13.89 -4.66
CA ILE A 201 -5.67 -12.70 -4.67
C ILE A 201 -5.26 -12.35 -6.10
N PHE A 202 -5.54 -11.12 -6.49
CA PHE A 202 -5.17 -10.54 -7.77
C PHE A 202 -4.14 -9.44 -7.60
N TYR A 203 -3.29 -9.30 -8.61
CA TYR A 203 -2.30 -8.25 -8.73
C TYR A 203 -2.55 -7.38 -9.98
N ARG A 204 -2.31 -6.07 -9.83
CA ARG A 204 -2.23 -5.10 -10.93
C ARG A 204 -1.13 -4.07 -10.68
N ARG A 205 -0.63 -3.48 -11.77
CA ARG A 205 0.30 -2.35 -11.69
C ARG A 205 -0.06 -1.20 -12.62
N SER A 206 0.40 0.00 -12.27
CA SER A 206 0.30 1.21 -13.09
C SER A 206 1.67 1.87 -13.21
N ALA A 207 2.11 2.10 -14.45
CA ALA A 207 3.37 2.80 -14.75
C ALA A 207 3.16 4.27 -15.16
N ASP A 208 1.93 4.78 -15.03
CA ASP A 208 1.54 6.11 -15.49
C ASP A 208 0.78 6.90 -14.42
N GLY A 209 1.09 6.68 -13.14
CA GLY A 209 0.49 7.39 -12.01
C GLY A 209 -1.00 7.08 -11.85
N GLY A 210 -1.37 5.80 -11.93
CA GLY A 210 -2.73 5.31 -11.70
C GLY A 210 -3.74 5.63 -12.81
N ARG A 211 -3.30 6.19 -13.95
CA ARG A 211 -4.19 6.55 -15.07
C ARG A 211 -4.68 5.32 -15.82
N THR A 212 -3.77 4.38 -16.04
CA THR A 212 -4.06 3.07 -16.62
C THR A 212 -3.39 1.97 -15.81
N TRP A 213 -3.92 0.76 -15.93
CA TRP A 213 -3.56 -0.37 -15.10
C TRP A 213 -3.43 -1.63 -15.95
N SER A 214 -2.48 -2.50 -15.61
CA SER A 214 -2.25 -3.79 -16.29
C SER A 214 -3.48 -4.69 -16.28
N ALA A 215 -3.49 -5.75 -17.10
CA ALA A 215 -4.46 -6.83 -16.92
C ALA A 215 -4.32 -7.43 -15.50
N PRO A 216 -5.42 -7.88 -14.87
CA PRO A 216 -5.36 -8.54 -13.57
C PRO A 216 -4.63 -9.88 -13.69
N VAL A 217 -3.72 -10.14 -12.76
CA VAL A 217 -3.01 -11.42 -12.62
C VAL A 217 -3.55 -12.13 -11.38
N ASN A 218 -4.15 -13.31 -11.53
CA ASN A 218 -4.49 -14.16 -10.38
C ASN A 218 -3.21 -14.83 -9.88
N LEU A 219 -2.83 -14.58 -8.63
CA LEU A 219 -1.59 -15.10 -8.04
C LEU A 219 -1.70 -16.57 -7.62
N TYR A 220 -2.92 -17.07 -7.41
CA TYR A 220 -3.16 -18.43 -6.90
C TYR A 220 -4.50 -19.03 -7.38
N PRO A 221 -4.66 -19.27 -8.69
CA PRO A 221 -5.96 -19.65 -9.25
C PRO A 221 -6.47 -21.03 -8.85
N GLU A 222 -5.60 -21.92 -8.38
CA GLU A 222 -5.97 -23.23 -7.83
C GLU A 222 -4.97 -23.61 -6.72
N PRO A 223 -5.43 -24.30 -5.65
CA PRO A 223 -6.81 -24.70 -5.40
C PRO A 223 -7.72 -23.54 -4.96
N LEU A 224 -8.97 -23.53 -5.40
CA LEU A 224 -9.99 -22.59 -4.93
C LEU A 224 -10.40 -22.91 -3.48
N THR A 225 -9.75 -22.30 -2.50
CA THR A 225 -10.11 -22.47 -1.07
C THR A 225 -10.64 -21.21 -0.40
N GLY A 226 -10.60 -20.09 -1.11
CA GLY A 226 -10.94 -18.77 -0.59
C GLY A 226 -9.70 -18.08 -0.04
N SER A 227 -9.36 -16.94 -0.61
CA SER A 227 -8.22 -16.12 -0.22
C SER A 227 -8.67 -14.87 0.52
N ALA A 228 -7.90 -14.47 1.53
CA ALA A 228 -8.14 -13.23 2.27
C ALA A 228 -6.84 -12.65 2.85
N ARG A 229 -6.92 -11.42 3.35
CA ARG A 229 -5.80 -10.68 3.95
C ARG A 229 -4.55 -10.63 3.06
N PRO A 230 -4.68 -10.18 1.80
CA PRO A 230 -3.50 -9.88 0.99
C PRO A 230 -2.63 -8.83 1.70
N TYR A 231 -1.33 -9.06 1.72
CA TYR A 231 -0.32 -8.16 2.26
C TYR A 231 0.87 -8.08 1.30
N MET A 232 1.39 -6.87 1.08
CA MET A 232 2.50 -6.62 0.16
C MET A 232 3.61 -5.82 0.84
N GLU A 233 4.85 -6.20 0.54
CA GLU A 233 6.03 -5.40 0.87
C GLU A 233 6.92 -5.30 -0.37
N ILE A 234 7.52 -4.14 -0.60
CA ILE A 234 8.51 -3.92 -1.68
C ILE A 234 9.83 -3.59 -1.03
N ASP A 235 10.83 -4.44 -1.25
CA ASP A 235 12.13 -4.29 -0.63
C ASP A 235 12.98 -3.18 -1.29
N SER A 236 14.15 -2.89 -0.72
CA SER A 236 15.08 -1.87 -1.24
C SER A 236 15.71 -2.19 -2.62
N LYS A 237 15.35 -3.33 -3.23
CA LYS A 237 15.76 -3.79 -4.57
C LYS A 237 14.58 -3.88 -5.54
N ASP A 238 13.42 -3.35 -5.19
CA ASP A 238 12.16 -3.45 -5.94
C ASP A 238 11.66 -4.90 -6.11
N VAL A 239 12.06 -5.80 -5.21
CA VAL A 239 11.44 -7.13 -5.13
C VAL A 239 10.11 -6.99 -4.42
N ILE A 240 9.05 -7.47 -5.06
CA ILE A 240 7.70 -7.46 -4.51
C ILE A 240 7.47 -8.77 -3.78
N HIS A 241 7.17 -8.71 -2.50
CA HIS A 241 6.80 -9.84 -1.65
C HIS A 241 5.30 -9.78 -1.36
N VAL A 242 4.61 -10.90 -1.53
CA VAL A 242 3.15 -10.98 -1.32
C VAL A 242 2.80 -12.18 -0.47
N THR A 243 1.98 -11.95 0.55
CA THR A 243 1.40 -13.01 1.40
C THR A 243 -0.12 -12.90 1.48
N TRP A 244 -0.78 -14.02 1.77
CA TRP A 244 -2.20 -14.07 2.09
C TRP A 244 -2.56 -15.32 2.88
N ASP A 245 -3.77 -15.31 3.43
CA ASP A 245 -4.37 -16.42 4.16
C ASP A 245 -5.31 -17.20 3.22
N GLU A 246 -5.26 -18.52 3.26
CA GLU A 246 -6.13 -19.43 2.51
C GLU A 246 -7.17 -20.12 3.39
N GLY A 247 -8.30 -20.49 2.79
CA GLY A 247 -9.39 -21.25 3.41
C GLY A 247 -10.54 -20.40 3.96
N TRP A 248 -10.34 -19.10 4.16
CA TRP A 248 -11.38 -18.19 4.66
C TRP A 248 -11.85 -17.23 3.58
N ASP A 249 -13.03 -17.49 3.02
CA ASP A 249 -13.66 -16.59 2.04
C ASP A 249 -14.74 -15.72 2.69
N ARG A 250 -14.36 -14.49 3.05
CA ARG A 250 -15.30 -13.51 3.58
C ARG A 250 -16.29 -13.00 2.52
N LEU A 251 -15.89 -12.96 1.25
CA LEU A 251 -16.65 -12.30 0.20
C LEU A 251 -17.81 -13.16 -0.29
N SER A 252 -17.55 -14.42 -0.61
CA SER A 252 -18.58 -15.35 -1.06
C SER A 252 -19.25 -16.11 0.09
N GLY A 253 -18.55 -16.24 1.22
CA GLY A 253 -18.96 -17.11 2.33
C GLY A 253 -18.90 -18.60 1.99
N ALA A 254 -18.29 -18.99 0.87
CA ALA A 254 -18.20 -20.38 0.42
C ALA A 254 -17.36 -21.25 1.37
N THR A 255 -16.40 -20.66 2.08
CA THR A 255 -15.56 -21.32 3.08
C THR A 255 -15.39 -20.46 4.32
N SER A 256 -15.35 -21.10 5.48
CA SER A 256 -15.16 -20.45 6.79
C SER A 256 -13.91 -20.91 7.53
N ASP A 257 -13.22 -21.94 7.03
CA ASP A 257 -12.17 -22.65 7.76
C ASP A 257 -10.80 -22.16 7.30
N THR A 258 -10.10 -21.44 8.15
CA THR A 258 -8.70 -21.03 7.93
C THR A 258 -7.83 -22.27 7.72
N ARG A 259 -6.97 -22.24 6.68
CA ARG A 259 -6.10 -23.34 6.30
C ARG A 259 -4.64 -22.92 6.42
N TYR A 260 -3.98 -22.67 5.32
CA TYR A 260 -2.55 -22.36 5.27
C TYR A 260 -2.35 -20.91 4.84
N GLY A 261 -1.14 -20.41 5.02
CA GLY A 261 -0.70 -19.16 4.44
C GLY A 261 0.00 -19.45 3.12
N VAL A 262 0.11 -18.42 2.28
CA VAL A 262 0.87 -18.52 1.03
C VAL A 262 1.76 -17.32 0.86
N TYR A 263 2.94 -17.55 0.28
CA TYR A 263 3.91 -16.54 -0.10
C TYR A 263 4.26 -16.67 -1.59
N THR A 264 4.36 -15.55 -2.30
CA THR A 264 5.04 -15.46 -3.61
C THR A 264 5.83 -14.16 -3.69
N SER A 265 6.68 -14.06 -4.71
CA SER A 265 7.48 -12.87 -4.96
C SER A 265 7.66 -12.59 -6.45
N SER A 266 7.99 -11.34 -6.76
CA SER A 266 8.35 -10.90 -8.10
C SER A 266 9.66 -10.12 -8.09
N LEU A 267 10.59 -10.52 -8.96
CA LEU A 267 11.91 -9.90 -9.12
C LEU A 267 11.97 -8.91 -10.30
N ASP A 268 10.87 -8.74 -11.05
CA ASP A 268 10.83 -8.01 -12.31
C ASP A 268 9.72 -6.94 -12.35
N GLY A 269 9.31 -6.42 -11.19
CA GLY A 269 8.27 -5.40 -11.08
C GLY A 269 6.86 -5.93 -11.34
N GLY A 270 6.61 -7.19 -10.98
CA GLY A 270 5.35 -7.90 -11.15
C GLY A 270 5.00 -8.21 -12.60
N GLU A 271 6.01 -8.47 -13.45
CA GLU A 271 5.79 -9.07 -14.76
C GLU A 271 5.64 -10.58 -14.65
N THR A 272 6.44 -11.21 -13.79
CA THR A 272 6.36 -12.62 -13.45
C THR A 272 6.43 -12.84 -11.95
N TRP A 273 5.91 -13.99 -11.51
CA TRP A 273 5.80 -14.37 -10.10
C TRP A 273 6.43 -15.74 -9.88
N THR A 274 7.05 -15.92 -8.72
CA THR A 274 7.59 -17.21 -8.30
C THR A 274 6.47 -18.22 -8.02
N SER A 275 6.80 -19.51 -8.04
CA SER A 275 5.84 -20.53 -7.63
C SER A 275 5.44 -20.31 -6.17
N PRO A 276 4.14 -20.28 -5.85
CA PRO A 276 3.66 -20.05 -4.49
C PRO A 276 4.22 -21.08 -3.49
N VAL A 277 4.64 -20.58 -2.33
CA VAL A 277 5.10 -21.37 -1.19
C VAL A 277 3.97 -21.45 -0.17
N VAL A 278 3.64 -22.67 0.26
CA VAL A 278 2.59 -22.92 1.27
C VAL A 278 3.21 -22.96 2.66
N ILE A 279 2.53 -22.32 3.63
CA ILE A 279 2.92 -22.27 5.04
C ILE A 279 1.78 -22.92 5.85
N ASP A 280 2.03 -24.05 6.50
CA ASP A 280 1.00 -24.88 7.16
C ASP A 280 1.40 -25.36 8.57
N TYR A 281 2.20 -24.56 9.27
CA TYR A 281 2.72 -24.82 10.62
C TYR A 281 2.12 -23.84 11.65
N PRO A 282 2.02 -24.18 12.95
CA PRO A 282 2.19 -25.51 13.58
C PRO A 282 1.09 -26.50 13.21
N ASP A 283 0.00 -25.96 12.68
CA ASP A 283 -1.07 -26.68 12.02
C ASP A 283 -1.54 -25.85 10.81
N ALA A 284 -2.36 -26.48 9.98
CA ALA A 284 -2.99 -25.82 8.84
C ALA A 284 -4.12 -24.88 9.31
N THR A 285 -3.85 -23.96 10.25
CA THR A 285 -4.73 -22.81 10.57
C THR A 285 -3.97 -21.48 10.60
N VAL A 286 -3.10 -21.26 9.63
CA VAL A 286 -2.28 -20.04 9.49
C VAL A 286 -3.16 -18.84 9.13
N VAL A 287 -3.02 -17.77 9.91
CA VAL A 287 -3.73 -16.50 9.70
C VAL A 287 -2.84 -15.32 10.04
N GLN A 288 -3.19 -14.15 9.51
CA GLN A 288 -2.44 -12.90 9.70
C GLN A 288 -0.99 -13.03 9.21
N LEU A 289 -0.78 -13.75 8.11
CA LEU A 289 0.53 -13.93 7.52
C LEU A 289 1.03 -12.60 6.92
N THR A 290 2.18 -12.14 7.42
CA THR A 290 2.88 -10.94 6.93
C THR A 290 4.31 -11.30 6.51
N VAL A 291 4.92 -10.46 5.68
CA VAL A 291 6.27 -10.62 5.15
C VAL A 291 7.08 -9.33 5.30
N GLY A 292 8.39 -9.45 5.40
CA GLY A 292 9.31 -8.33 5.44
C GLY A 292 10.66 -8.78 4.95
N SER A 293 11.34 -7.93 4.18
CA SER A 293 12.66 -8.20 3.64
C SER A 293 13.60 -7.04 3.87
N ASN A 294 14.90 -7.35 4.05
CA ASN A 294 15.92 -6.31 4.06
C ASN A 294 16.39 -5.90 2.65
N GLY A 295 16.04 -6.66 1.60
CA GLY A 295 16.57 -6.46 0.25
C GLY A 295 18.06 -6.81 0.09
N GLN A 296 18.60 -7.63 0.98
CA GLN A 296 19.93 -8.25 0.87
C GLN A 296 19.87 -9.79 0.85
N GLY A 297 18.67 -10.35 0.79
CA GLY A 297 18.42 -11.80 0.74
C GLY A 297 17.66 -12.32 1.95
N ASP A 298 17.58 -11.56 3.05
CA ASP A 298 16.75 -11.97 4.19
C ASP A 298 15.29 -11.65 3.94
N VAL A 299 14.44 -12.66 4.08
CA VAL A 299 12.98 -12.53 4.07
C VAL A 299 12.43 -13.25 5.29
N ILE A 300 11.58 -12.58 6.05
CA ILE A 300 10.93 -13.11 7.24
C ILE A 300 9.43 -13.19 6.98
N LEU A 301 8.84 -14.35 7.26
CA LEU A 301 7.40 -14.53 7.35
C LEU A 301 7.01 -14.61 8.81
N VAL A 302 5.92 -13.93 9.20
CA VAL A 302 5.34 -14.02 10.55
C VAL A 302 3.86 -14.30 10.45
N TRP A 303 3.36 -15.20 11.28
CA TRP A 303 1.94 -15.56 11.33
C TRP A 303 1.55 -16.04 12.73
N ARG A 304 0.25 -16.32 12.89
CA ARG A 304 -0.26 -17.08 14.04
C ARG A 304 -1.07 -18.28 13.57
N ALA A 305 -1.34 -19.20 14.49
CA ALA A 305 -2.40 -20.21 14.33
C ALA A 305 -3.65 -19.82 15.13
N THR A 306 -4.79 -20.39 14.77
CA THR A 306 -6.07 -20.19 15.50
C THR A 306 -6.15 -20.99 16.80
N SER A 307 -5.37 -22.07 16.88
CA SER A 307 -5.30 -23.06 17.97
C SER A 307 -4.17 -22.81 18.96
N HIS A 308 -3.28 -21.86 18.66
CA HIS A 308 -2.11 -21.51 19.45
C HIS A 308 -2.09 -20.02 19.75
N ASP A 309 -1.49 -19.68 20.87
CA ASP A 309 -1.30 -18.29 21.28
C ASP A 309 0.10 -17.79 20.88
N GLU A 310 1.04 -18.65 20.56
CA GLU A 310 2.34 -18.26 20.01
C GLU A 310 2.21 -17.60 18.63
N LEU A 311 3.08 -16.62 18.39
CA LEU A 311 3.38 -16.16 17.04
C LEU A 311 4.52 -17.01 16.48
N PHE A 312 4.46 -17.32 15.19
CA PHE A 312 5.44 -18.16 14.51
C PHE A 312 6.11 -17.37 13.40
N TYR A 313 7.34 -17.75 13.07
CA TYR A 313 8.09 -17.17 11.98
C TYR A 313 8.92 -18.22 11.23
N GLN A 314 9.24 -17.88 9.98
CA GLN A 314 10.20 -18.57 9.13
C GLN A 314 11.10 -17.55 8.46
N HIS A 315 12.35 -17.93 8.27
CA HIS A 315 13.40 -17.07 7.72
C HIS A 315 13.99 -17.72 6.46
N SER A 316 14.09 -16.92 5.41
CA SER A 316 14.85 -17.21 4.20
C SER A 316 16.07 -16.30 4.15
N THR A 317 17.22 -16.84 3.75
CA THR A 317 18.49 -16.11 3.53
C THR A 317 18.85 -16.01 2.05
N ASP A 318 17.94 -16.43 1.17
CA ASP A 318 18.15 -16.50 -0.28
C ASP A 318 17.01 -15.83 -1.07
N GLY A 319 16.38 -14.82 -0.50
CA GLY A 319 15.35 -14.01 -1.17
C GLY A 319 13.99 -14.70 -1.29
N GLY A 320 13.67 -15.61 -0.36
CA GLY A 320 12.43 -16.37 -0.34
C GLY A 320 12.44 -17.62 -1.24
N HIS A 321 13.62 -18.08 -1.71
CA HIS A 321 13.73 -19.28 -2.53
C HIS A 321 13.72 -20.57 -1.70
N SER A 322 14.26 -20.54 -0.48
CA SER A 322 14.19 -21.60 0.50
C SER A 322 14.02 -21.04 1.91
N TRP A 323 13.47 -21.88 2.80
CA TRP A 323 13.05 -21.48 4.14
C TRP A 323 13.69 -22.38 5.19
N GLY A 324 14.12 -21.78 6.30
CA GLY A 324 14.51 -22.51 7.51
C GLY A 324 13.29 -23.12 8.21
N GLU A 325 13.54 -23.90 9.26
CA GLU A 325 12.46 -24.50 10.05
C GLU A 325 11.65 -23.43 10.80
N PRO A 326 10.31 -23.57 10.89
CA PRO A 326 9.49 -22.64 11.63
C PRO A 326 9.78 -22.65 13.12
N SER A 327 9.72 -21.47 13.73
CA SER A 327 9.98 -21.27 15.16
C SER A 327 8.98 -20.28 15.77
N ALA A 328 8.74 -20.38 17.08
CA ALA A 328 7.93 -19.41 17.79
C ALA A 328 8.74 -18.13 18.11
N ILE A 329 8.08 -16.97 18.03
CA ILE A 329 8.62 -15.70 18.52
C ILE A 329 8.52 -15.69 20.04
N PRO A 330 9.62 -15.43 20.77
CA PRO A 330 9.62 -15.48 22.22
C PRO A 330 8.90 -14.28 22.84
N GLN A 331 8.23 -14.50 23.98
CA GLN A 331 7.73 -13.47 24.90
C GLN A 331 6.62 -12.55 24.35
N VAL A 332 6.01 -12.90 23.22
CA VAL A 332 4.80 -12.26 22.71
C VAL A 332 3.81 -13.32 22.27
N PHE A 333 2.55 -13.13 22.66
CA PHE A 333 1.49 -14.10 22.42
C PHE A 333 0.30 -13.39 21.78
N ALA A 334 -0.29 -13.98 20.75
CA ALA A 334 -1.52 -13.49 20.16
C ALA A 334 -2.67 -13.49 21.19
N ARG A 335 -3.70 -12.68 20.95
CA ARG A 335 -4.98 -12.82 21.65
C ARG A 335 -5.66 -14.15 21.30
N PRO A 336 -6.54 -14.70 22.15
CA PRO A 336 -7.39 -15.83 21.76
C PRO A 336 -8.11 -15.56 20.43
N TRP A 337 -8.22 -16.58 19.57
CA TRP A 337 -8.85 -16.44 18.26
C TRP A 337 -10.36 -16.22 18.40
N ALA A 338 -10.80 -14.97 18.23
CA ALA A 338 -12.21 -14.59 18.31
C ALA A 338 -12.64 -13.59 17.22
N ILE A 339 -11.70 -12.85 16.64
CA ILE A 339 -11.97 -11.73 15.73
C ILE A 339 -11.03 -11.82 14.53
N PRO A 340 -11.57 -11.92 13.29
CA PRO A 340 -10.76 -12.13 12.09
C PRO A 340 -10.23 -10.83 11.46
N PHE A 341 -10.46 -9.65 12.03
CA PHE A 341 -10.21 -8.40 11.30
C PHE A 341 -8.79 -7.84 11.43
N ASP A 342 -8.02 -8.36 12.37
CA ASP A 342 -6.72 -7.84 12.75
C ASP A 342 -5.62 -8.31 11.77
N MET A 343 -4.49 -7.60 11.72
CA MET A 343 -3.34 -7.89 10.86
C MET A 343 -2.04 -7.55 11.58
N TYR A 344 -0.90 -8.05 11.08
CA TYR A 344 0.43 -7.64 11.49
C TYR A 344 1.14 -6.94 10.34
N ASP A 345 2.16 -6.16 10.66
CA ASP A 345 2.88 -5.37 9.66
C ASP A 345 4.38 -5.34 9.96
N MET A 346 5.19 -5.29 8.90
CA MET A 346 6.64 -5.31 8.97
C MET A 346 7.26 -4.29 8.01
N ALA A 347 8.39 -3.72 8.41
CA ALA A 347 9.17 -2.81 7.57
C ALA A 347 10.65 -2.90 7.93
N ALA A 348 11.54 -2.78 6.94
CA ALA A 348 12.98 -2.84 7.17
C ALA A 348 13.62 -1.45 7.31
N ASP A 349 14.64 -1.36 8.16
CA ASP A 349 15.52 -0.20 8.24
C ASP A 349 16.70 -0.30 7.26
N SER A 350 17.47 0.78 7.16
CA SER A 350 18.61 0.85 6.25
C SER A 350 19.81 0.01 6.64
N ALA A 351 19.85 -0.51 7.88
CA ALA A 351 20.84 -1.48 8.31
C ALA A 351 20.43 -2.91 7.93
N GLY A 352 19.21 -3.08 7.41
CA GLY A 352 18.63 -4.36 7.04
C GLY A 352 18.02 -5.10 8.22
N HIS A 353 17.77 -4.42 9.35
CA HIS A 353 16.95 -5.00 10.40
C HIS A 353 15.47 -4.91 10.01
N ILE A 354 14.70 -5.93 10.36
CA ILE A 354 13.27 -5.98 10.05
C ILE A 354 12.48 -5.70 11.34
N HIS A 355 11.68 -4.64 11.32
CA HIS A 355 10.79 -4.28 12.41
C HIS A 355 9.44 -4.94 12.23
N LEU A 356 8.90 -5.51 13.32
CA LEU A 356 7.60 -6.16 13.37
C LEU A 356 6.71 -5.44 14.37
N LEU A 357 5.48 -5.13 13.97
CA LEU A 357 4.45 -4.57 14.83
C LEU A 357 3.29 -5.56 14.97
N VAL A 358 2.99 -5.96 16.21
CA VAL A 358 1.96 -6.95 16.52
C VAL A 358 1.03 -6.50 17.63
N VAL A 359 -0.22 -6.93 17.53
CA VAL A 359 -1.17 -6.91 18.64
C VAL A 359 -1.09 -8.24 19.38
N GLY A 360 -0.85 -8.16 20.69
CA GLY A 360 -0.62 -9.37 21.50
C GLY A 360 -0.63 -9.11 23.01
N ARG A 361 -0.10 -10.09 23.74
CA ARG A 361 -0.01 -10.18 25.19
C ARG A 361 1.43 -10.53 25.57
N GLU A 362 1.86 -10.06 26.73
CA GLU A 362 3.20 -10.36 27.28
C GLU A 362 3.31 -11.76 27.92
N SER A 363 2.18 -12.43 28.14
CA SER A 363 2.12 -13.78 28.71
C SER A 363 0.97 -14.59 28.08
N GLN A 364 1.02 -15.90 28.28
CA GLN A 364 -0.04 -16.82 27.86
C GLN A 364 -1.30 -16.73 28.72
N GLU A 365 -1.30 -15.95 29.80
CA GLU A 365 -2.50 -15.77 30.62
C GLU A 365 -3.62 -15.14 29.79
N GLU A 366 -4.77 -15.80 29.69
CA GLU A 366 -5.89 -15.41 28.83
C GLU A 366 -6.34 -13.95 29.06
N ASN A 367 -6.24 -13.48 30.30
CA ASN A 367 -6.61 -12.12 30.72
C ASN A 367 -5.44 -11.12 30.74
N ALA A 368 -4.25 -11.50 30.27
CA ALA A 368 -3.13 -10.57 30.17
C ALA A 368 -3.51 -9.39 29.27
N LEU A 369 -3.05 -8.20 29.65
CA LEU A 369 -3.44 -6.96 28.99
C LEU A 369 -3.01 -6.98 27.51
N LEU A 370 -3.98 -6.78 26.62
CA LEU A 370 -3.73 -6.67 25.20
C LEU A 370 -3.01 -5.35 24.90
N GLY A 371 -2.00 -5.41 24.04
CA GLY A 371 -1.18 -4.25 23.69
C GLY A 371 -0.64 -4.33 22.28
N VAL A 372 0.00 -3.23 21.86
CA VAL A 372 0.80 -3.13 20.64
C VAL A 372 2.26 -3.29 21.04
N TYR A 373 2.94 -4.24 20.40
CA TYR A 373 4.33 -4.60 20.66
C TYR A 373 5.16 -4.46 19.40
N HIS A 374 6.35 -3.92 19.56
CA HIS A 374 7.36 -3.84 18.53
C HIS A 374 8.51 -4.81 18.81
N LEU A 375 8.96 -5.49 17.77
CA LEU A 375 10.09 -6.40 17.79
C LEU A 375 11.03 -6.05 16.63
N LEU A 376 12.31 -6.36 16.81
CA LEU A 376 13.37 -6.17 15.82
C LEU A 376 13.99 -7.53 15.51
N TRP A 377 14.04 -7.89 14.23
CA TRP A 377 14.88 -8.97 13.73
C TRP A 377 16.21 -8.40 13.26
N ASP A 378 17.31 -8.85 13.87
CA ASP A 378 18.66 -8.33 13.57
C ASP A 378 19.41 -9.10 12.45
N GLY A 379 18.73 -10.09 11.84
CA GLY A 379 19.33 -11.03 10.89
C GLY A 379 19.51 -12.44 11.49
N ASP A 380 19.60 -12.55 12.81
CA ASP A 380 19.85 -13.80 13.52
C ASP A 380 18.78 -14.11 14.60
N ALA A 381 18.26 -13.09 15.28
CA ALA A 381 17.32 -13.25 16.39
C ALA A 381 16.34 -12.08 16.54
N TRP A 382 15.20 -12.38 17.16
CA TRP A 382 14.25 -11.37 17.63
C TRP A 382 14.73 -10.69 18.91
N SER A 383 14.57 -9.37 18.97
CA SER A 383 14.69 -8.60 20.20
C SER A 383 13.61 -8.95 21.23
N ILE A 384 13.79 -8.49 22.47
CA ILE A 384 12.73 -8.58 23.48
C ILE A 384 11.60 -7.63 23.05
N PRO A 385 10.32 -8.06 23.10
CA PRO A 385 9.20 -7.20 22.71
C PRO A 385 9.14 -5.90 23.49
N THR A 386 9.08 -4.79 22.77
CA THR A 386 8.90 -3.45 23.32
C THR A 386 7.42 -3.09 23.29
N LYS A 387 6.80 -2.91 24.45
CA LYS A 387 5.39 -2.51 24.56
C LYS A 387 5.27 -1.02 24.22
N ILE A 388 4.55 -0.70 23.14
CA ILE A 388 4.28 0.67 22.70
C ILE A 388 3.02 1.21 23.39
N PHE A 389 2.00 0.37 23.46
CA PHE A 389 0.69 0.75 23.99
C PHE A 389 0.04 -0.44 24.68
N ALA A 390 -0.56 -0.19 25.84
CA ALA A 390 -1.52 -1.08 26.49
C ALA A 390 -2.36 -0.26 27.46
N SER A 391 -3.68 -0.43 27.43
CA SER A 391 -4.59 0.29 28.32
C SER A 391 -5.76 -0.59 28.70
N GLU A 392 -6.14 -0.59 29.99
CA GLU A 392 -7.30 -1.34 30.46
C GLU A 392 -8.58 -0.84 29.78
N GLY A 393 -9.41 -1.77 29.32
CA GLY A 393 -10.68 -1.45 28.65
C GLY A 393 -10.56 -1.07 27.17
N LEU A 394 -9.34 -0.92 26.63
CA LEU A 394 -9.10 -0.69 25.21
C LEU A 394 -8.47 -1.92 24.54
N TYR A 395 -8.97 -2.27 23.37
CA TYR A 395 -8.46 -3.37 22.56
C TYR A 395 -7.79 -2.80 21.30
N PRO A 396 -6.45 -2.78 21.22
CA PRO A 396 -5.75 -2.36 20.00
C PRO A 396 -5.89 -3.42 18.89
N GLU A 397 -5.96 -2.97 17.64
CA GLU A 397 -6.08 -3.80 16.43
C GLU A 397 -5.46 -3.07 15.21
N TYR A 398 -5.10 -3.85 14.20
CA TYR A 398 -4.65 -3.39 12.88
C TYR A 398 -3.45 -2.43 12.90
N PRO A 399 -2.34 -2.82 13.57
CA PRO A 399 -1.11 -2.07 13.55
C PRO A 399 -0.55 -1.94 12.13
N LYS A 400 0.01 -0.76 11.84
CA LYS A 400 0.75 -0.43 10.62
C LYS A 400 2.08 0.20 10.95
N ILE A 401 3.11 -0.11 10.18
CA ILE A 401 4.49 0.37 10.40
C ILE A 401 5.13 0.80 9.08
N VAL A 402 5.80 1.95 9.09
CA VAL A 402 6.61 2.43 7.96
C VAL A 402 7.96 2.92 8.47
N VAL A 403 9.04 2.59 7.76
CA VAL A 403 10.37 3.14 8.00
C VAL A 403 10.71 4.17 6.92
N HIS A 404 10.93 5.41 7.34
CA HIS A 404 11.33 6.52 6.49
C HIS A 404 12.81 6.88 6.69
N GLU A 405 13.45 7.33 5.61
CA GLU A 405 14.87 7.71 5.57
C GLU A 405 15.81 6.72 6.27
N GLY A 406 15.48 5.43 6.19
CA GLY A 406 16.32 4.35 6.68
C GLY A 406 16.39 4.18 8.20
N ASN A 407 15.79 5.03 9.01
CA ASN A 407 15.80 4.87 10.48
C ASN A 407 14.67 5.56 11.26
N GLN A 408 13.74 6.25 10.60
CA GLN A 408 12.60 6.90 11.25
C GLN A 408 11.40 5.96 11.18
N ILE A 409 10.94 5.47 12.33
CA ILE A 409 9.87 4.48 12.42
C ILE A 409 8.58 5.19 12.77
N HIS A 410 7.53 4.95 11.98
CA HIS A 410 6.19 5.49 12.19
C HIS A 410 5.21 4.33 12.36
N ALA A 411 4.32 4.44 13.34
CA ALA A 411 3.30 3.43 13.59
C ALA A 411 1.92 4.04 13.80
N ALA A 412 0.90 3.36 13.28
CA ALA A 412 -0.50 3.66 13.55
C ALA A 412 -1.27 2.38 13.89
N TRP A 413 -2.32 2.49 14.71
CA TRP A 413 -3.24 1.40 15.02
C TRP A 413 -4.58 2.00 15.43
N PHE A 414 -5.63 1.19 15.53
CA PHE A 414 -6.86 1.64 16.17
C PHE A 414 -7.09 0.92 17.49
N THR A 415 -7.80 1.57 18.41
CA THR A 415 -8.35 0.92 19.61
C THR A 415 -9.86 0.91 19.55
N ARG A 416 -10.49 -0.11 20.13
CA ARG A 416 -11.93 -0.11 20.40
C ARG A 416 -12.24 -0.24 21.87
N GLU A 417 -13.38 0.33 22.26
CA GLU A 417 -14.11 -0.05 23.46
C GLU A 417 -15.08 -1.20 23.12
N GLY A 418 -15.45 -2.02 24.11
CA GLY A 418 -16.51 -3.02 23.93
C GLY A 418 -16.18 -4.10 22.89
N ASN A 419 -17.21 -4.70 22.27
CA ASN A 419 -17.05 -5.79 21.29
C ASN A 419 -16.87 -5.25 19.86
N VAL A 420 -16.12 -5.95 19.00
CA VAL A 420 -15.95 -5.56 17.58
C VAL A 420 -17.26 -5.54 16.77
N TRP A 421 -18.27 -6.32 17.18
CA TRP A 421 -19.56 -6.38 16.48
C TRP A 421 -20.53 -5.26 16.87
N GLU A 422 -20.20 -4.49 17.92
CA GLU A 422 -20.98 -3.32 18.33
C GLU A 422 -20.63 -2.13 17.42
N GLN A 423 -21.65 -1.53 16.81
CA GLN A 423 -21.46 -0.50 15.78
C GLN A 423 -21.29 0.90 16.37
N ASP A 424 -21.70 1.11 17.60
CA ASP A 424 -21.73 2.40 18.32
C ASP A 424 -20.64 2.53 19.40
N THR A 425 -19.69 1.60 19.44
CA THR A 425 -18.53 1.68 20.34
C THR A 425 -17.49 2.65 19.82
N ASN A 426 -16.92 3.45 20.72
CA ASN A 426 -15.82 4.35 20.39
C ASN A 426 -14.62 3.58 19.82
N ARG A 427 -14.08 4.09 18.72
CA ARG A 427 -12.85 3.62 18.09
C ARG A 427 -12.00 4.79 17.65
N GLU A 428 -10.73 4.73 18.04
CA GLU A 428 -9.79 5.83 17.91
C GLU A 428 -8.55 5.37 17.16
N ILE A 429 -8.03 6.23 16.28
CA ILE A 429 -6.74 6.02 15.62
C ILE A 429 -5.64 6.62 16.48
N TRP A 430 -4.64 5.81 16.78
CA TRP A 430 -3.46 6.17 17.53
C TRP A 430 -2.24 6.22 16.62
N TYR A 431 -1.29 7.06 16.99
CA TYR A 431 0.00 7.18 16.36
C TYR A 431 1.12 7.21 17.40
N SER A 432 2.25 6.59 17.06
CA SER A 432 3.52 6.73 17.77
C SER A 432 4.67 6.60 16.77
N SER A 433 5.83 7.12 17.14
CA SER A 433 7.04 7.08 16.33
C SER A 433 8.25 6.72 17.17
N SER A 434 9.28 6.20 16.51
CA SER A 434 10.56 5.87 17.11
C SER A 434 11.68 6.18 16.12
N GLN A 435 12.92 6.09 16.58
CA GLN A 435 14.10 6.18 15.73
C GLN A 435 14.99 4.98 15.98
N SER A 436 15.30 4.23 14.92
CA SER A 436 16.19 3.08 14.98
C SER A 436 17.65 3.50 15.06
N SER A 437 18.50 2.55 15.44
CA SER A 437 19.96 2.76 15.46
C SER A 437 20.62 2.71 14.08
N ALA A 438 19.85 2.42 13.03
CA ALA A 438 20.37 2.33 11.66
C ALA A 438 20.82 3.70 11.11
N PRO A 439 21.70 3.70 10.10
CA PRO A 439 22.11 4.93 9.43
C PRO A 439 20.92 5.71 8.86
N HIS A 440 20.98 7.03 8.96
CA HIS A 440 20.03 7.88 8.23
C HIS A 440 20.35 7.85 6.73
N GLN A 441 19.34 7.67 5.88
CA GLN A 441 19.43 7.66 4.42
C GLN A 441 18.45 8.68 3.84
N PRO A 442 18.90 9.91 3.53
CA PRO A 442 18.00 10.96 3.08
C PRO A 442 17.37 10.63 1.72
N VAL A 443 16.07 10.89 1.60
CA VAL A 443 15.39 10.81 0.31
C VAL A 443 15.69 12.09 -0.47
N THR A 444 16.05 11.98 -1.74
CA THR A 444 16.22 13.15 -2.61
C THR A 444 14.93 13.36 -3.40
N PRO A 445 14.18 14.45 -3.17
CA PRO A 445 12.97 14.74 -3.93
C PRO A 445 13.30 14.89 -5.42
N LEU A 446 12.41 14.44 -6.30
CA LEU A 446 12.49 14.85 -7.69
C LEU A 446 12.31 16.39 -7.75
N PRO A 447 13.01 17.10 -8.64
CA PRO A 447 12.82 18.52 -8.78
C PRO A 447 11.36 18.80 -9.11
N THR A 448 10.65 19.44 -8.18
CA THR A 448 9.27 19.89 -8.40
C THR A 448 9.26 20.69 -9.70
N SER A 449 8.45 20.26 -10.67
CA SER A 449 8.31 21.03 -11.91
C SER A 449 7.89 22.44 -11.50
N THR A 450 8.78 23.41 -11.66
CA THR A 450 8.45 24.80 -11.36
C THR A 450 7.23 25.11 -12.21
N PRO A 451 6.08 25.51 -11.62
CA PRO A 451 4.91 25.83 -12.41
C PRO A 451 5.38 26.86 -13.43
N GLN A 452 5.36 26.47 -14.70
CA GLN A 452 5.71 27.38 -15.77
C GLN A 452 4.76 28.55 -15.55
N PRO A 453 5.27 29.79 -15.34
CA PRO A 453 4.39 30.94 -15.15
C PRO A 453 3.36 30.86 -16.26
N PRO A 454 2.05 30.97 -15.92
CA PRO A 454 0.98 30.70 -16.86
C PRO A 454 1.38 31.35 -18.16
N THR A 455 1.55 30.54 -19.21
CA THR A 455 1.91 31.05 -20.54
C THR A 455 1.03 32.25 -20.72
N VAL A 456 1.64 33.44 -20.74
CA VAL A 456 0.89 34.70 -20.70
C VAL A 456 -0.16 34.53 -21.77
N THR A 457 -1.41 34.34 -21.37
CA THR A 457 -2.51 34.33 -22.32
C THR A 457 -2.27 35.64 -23.05
N PRO A 458 -1.99 35.62 -24.37
CA PRO A 458 -1.77 36.87 -25.08
C PRO A 458 -2.96 37.73 -24.68
N SER A 459 -2.68 38.90 -24.08
CA SER A 459 -3.73 39.82 -23.69
C SER A 459 -4.75 39.82 -24.82
N PRO A 460 -6.06 39.68 -24.56
CA PRO A 460 -7.03 39.69 -25.63
C PRO A 460 -6.65 40.86 -26.51
N ILE A 461 -6.31 40.56 -27.78
CA ILE A 461 -6.06 41.60 -28.78
C ILE A 461 -7.20 42.57 -28.55
N PRO A 462 -6.94 43.85 -28.23
CA PRO A 462 -7.99 44.77 -27.83
C PRO A 462 -9.12 44.58 -28.82
N THR A 463 -10.27 44.09 -28.33
CA THR A 463 -11.44 43.88 -29.18
C THR A 463 -11.61 45.18 -29.92
N ALA A 464 -11.42 45.14 -31.24
CA ALA A 464 -11.54 46.33 -32.06
C ALA A 464 -12.87 46.97 -31.67
N THR A 465 -12.79 48.21 -31.16
CA THR A 465 -13.95 49.01 -30.86
C THR A 465 -14.89 48.85 -32.04
N PRO A 466 -16.16 48.40 -31.85
CA PRO A 466 -17.03 48.16 -32.99
C PRO A 466 -17.05 49.43 -33.82
N TYR A 467 -16.61 49.31 -35.08
CA TYR A 467 -16.68 50.43 -36.01
C TYR A 467 -18.14 50.90 -36.04
N PRO A 468 -18.38 52.22 -36.04
CA PRO A 468 -19.74 52.74 -36.16
C PRO A 468 -20.40 52.10 -37.36
N THR A 469 -21.57 51.49 -37.15
CA THR A 469 -22.39 50.93 -38.22
C THR A 469 -22.77 52.07 -39.18
N LEU A 470 -22.00 52.23 -40.24
CA LEU A 470 -22.36 53.10 -41.36
C LEU A 470 -23.62 52.51 -41.98
N ALA A 471 -24.67 53.32 -42.07
CA ALA A 471 -25.87 52.97 -42.80
C ALA A 471 -25.49 52.59 -44.24
N LEU A 472 -26.11 51.52 -44.74
CA LEU A 472 -25.86 50.91 -46.04
C LEU A 472 -26.33 51.86 -47.16
N LYS A 473 -25.62 52.97 -47.40
CA LYS A 473 -25.88 53.83 -48.56
C LYS A 473 -24.68 54.58 -49.16
N ASP A 474 -23.50 54.55 -48.56
CA ASP A 474 -22.32 55.24 -49.11
C ASP A 474 -21.06 54.36 -49.02
N THR A 475 -21.00 53.25 -49.78
CA THR A 475 -19.79 52.41 -49.82
C THR A 475 -18.78 52.82 -50.89
N GLY A 476 -19.09 53.75 -51.80
CA GLY A 476 -18.10 54.25 -52.77
C GLY A 476 -17.39 53.17 -53.61
N LEU A 477 -17.91 51.94 -53.65
CA LEU A 477 -17.33 50.83 -54.39
C LEU A 477 -17.83 50.89 -55.84
N PRO A 478 -16.94 50.84 -56.85
CA PRO A 478 -17.36 50.72 -58.23
C PRO A 478 -18.14 49.41 -58.43
N GLY A 479 -19.27 49.49 -59.13
CA GLY A 479 -20.15 48.35 -59.35
C GLY A 479 -19.46 47.21 -60.11
N GLY A 480 -19.55 45.99 -59.56
CA GLY A 480 -19.05 44.77 -60.19
C GLY A 480 -18.20 43.87 -59.28
N LEU A 481 -18.60 43.66 -58.03
CA LEU A 481 -17.97 42.64 -57.18
C LEU A 481 -18.75 41.34 -57.35
N TYR A 482 -18.16 40.44 -58.15
CA TYR A 482 -18.62 39.07 -58.35
C TYR A 482 -18.65 38.34 -57.01
N THR A 483 -19.80 37.76 -56.69
CA THR A 483 -19.99 36.86 -55.56
C THR A 483 -19.68 35.43 -55.99
N GLU A 484 -19.36 34.52 -55.05
CA GLU A 484 -19.21 33.09 -55.37
C GLU A 484 -20.44 32.51 -56.12
N SER A 485 -21.63 33.09 -55.88
CA SER A 485 -22.84 32.76 -56.65
C SER A 485 -22.77 33.16 -58.13
N ASP A 486 -22.08 34.25 -58.47
CA ASP A 486 -21.90 34.68 -59.86
C ASP A 486 -20.93 33.76 -60.61
N ASP A 487 -19.89 33.25 -59.93
CA ASP A 487 -18.95 32.28 -60.50
C ASP A 487 -19.61 30.92 -60.73
N VAL A 488 -20.44 30.47 -59.79
CA VAL A 488 -21.25 29.25 -59.96
C VAL A 488 -22.24 29.41 -61.11
N PHE A 489 -22.88 30.57 -61.24
CA PHE A 489 -23.79 30.85 -62.35
C PHE A 489 -23.07 30.89 -63.70
N GLN A 490 -21.89 31.53 -63.78
CA GLN A 490 -21.08 31.54 -64.99
C GLN A 490 -20.60 30.13 -65.38
N LEU A 491 -20.22 29.30 -64.40
CA LEU A 491 -19.85 27.90 -64.65
C LEU A 491 -21.02 27.10 -65.24
N VAL A 492 -22.24 27.28 -64.71
CA VAL A 492 -23.45 26.62 -65.24
C VAL A 492 -23.76 27.09 -66.67
N VAL A 493 -23.65 28.40 -66.95
CA VAL A 493 -23.86 28.95 -68.30
C VAL A 493 -22.80 28.44 -69.27
N ALA A 494 -21.53 28.40 -68.86
CA ALA A 494 -20.42 27.92 -69.69
C ALA A 494 -20.51 26.43 -70.02
N LEU A 495 -21.05 25.60 -69.12
CA LEU A 495 -21.23 24.17 -69.33
C LEU A 495 -22.50 23.83 -70.14
N SER A 496 -23.45 24.76 -70.27
CA SER A 496 -24.72 24.52 -70.97
C SER A 496 -24.60 24.04 -72.42
N PRO A 497 -23.68 24.52 -73.28
CA PRO A 497 -23.57 24.05 -74.65
C PRO A 497 -23.01 22.63 -74.72
N VAL A 498 -22.09 22.27 -73.82
CA VAL A 498 -21.48 20.93 -73.73
C VAL A 498 -22.52 19.91 -73.28
N ILE A 499 -23.33 20.25 -72.28
CA ILE A 499 -24.46 19.43 -71.82
C ILE A 499 -25.46 19.20 -72.95
N LEU A 500 -25.75 20.24 -73.73
CA LEU A 500 -26.69 20.17 -74.85
C LEU A 500 -26.15 19.29 -76.00
N VAL A 501 -24.86 19.39 -76.31
CA VAL A 501 -24.19 18.49 -77.27
C VAL A 501 -24.20 17.04 -76.78
N ILE A 502 -23.91 16.79 -75.50
CA ILE A 502 -23.96 15.44 -74.92
C ILE A 502 -25.39 14.86 -75.01
N LEU A 503 -26.42 15.67 -74.69
CA LEU A 503 -27.82 15.27 -74.82
C LEU A 503 -28.21 14.98 -76.26
N VAL A 504 -27.79 15.80 -77.23
CA VAL A 504 -28.04 15.57 -78.65
C VAL A 504 -27.31 14.31 -79.13
N ILE A 505 -26.06 14.08 -78.72
CA ILE A 505 -25.33 12.85 -79.06
C ILE A 505 -26.04 11.63 -78.45
N ALA A 506 -26.50 11.70 -77.20
CA ALA A 506 -27.25 10.64 -76.56
C ALA A 506 -28.57 10.33 -77.30
N LEU A 507 -29.33 11.36 -77.69
CA LEU A 507 -30.58 11.24 -78.46
C LEU A 507 -30.35 10.71 -79.89
N VAL A 508 -29.23 11.06 -80.52
CA VAL A 508 -28.84 10.53 -81.85
C VAL A 508 -28.38 9.07 -81.73
N LYS A 509 -27.70 8.68 -80.64
CA LYS A 509 -27.30 7.29 -80.38
C LYS A 509 -28.51 6.40 -80.13
N THR A 510 -29.49 6.86 -79.34
CA THR A 510 -30.72 6.10 -79.06
C THR A 510 -31.64 6.01 -80.28
N SER A 511 -31.71 7.05 -81.12
CA SER A 511 -32.48 7.00 -82.38
C SER A 511 -31.82 6.20 -83.52
N ARG A 512 -30.49 6.00 -83.49
CA ARG A 512 -29.79 5.05 -84.40
C ARG A 512 -29.90 3.59 -83.94
N LEU A 513 -29.94 3.32 -82.64
CA LEU A 513 -30.20 1.98 -82.11
C LEU A 513 -31.64 1.51 -82.42
N GLY A 514 -32.62 2.41 -82.47
CA GLY A 514 -34.00 2.11 -82.88
C GLY A 514 -34.22 1.88 -84.38
N ARG A 515 -33.22 2.11 -85.25
CA ARG A 515 -33.30 1.87 -86.71
C ARG A 515 -32.52 0.64 -87.19
N LEU A 516 -31.87 -0.09 -86.30
CA LEU A 516 -31.23 -1.39 -86.57
C LEU A 516 -32.10 -2.59 -86.12
N TRP A 517 -33.33 -2.33 -85.65
CA TRP A 517 -34.33 -3.32 -85.21
C TRP A 517 -35.69 -3.11 -85.90
N ARG A 518 -35.68 -2.82 -87.21
CA ARG A 518 -36.84 -2.93 -88.10
C ARG A 518 -36.44 -3.58 -89.41
#